data_AF-A0A922IEC4-F1
#
_entry.id   AF-A0A922IEC4-F1
#
_cell.length_a   1.000
_cell.length_b   1.000
_cell.length_c   1.000
_cell.angle_alpha   90.00
_cell.angle_beta   90.00
_cell.angle_gamma   90.00
#
_symmetry.space_group_name_H-M   'P 1'
#
loop_
_entity.id
_entity.type
_entity.pdbx_description
1 polymer ?
#
loop_
_entity_poly.entity_id
_entity_poly.type
_entity_poly.pdbx_seq_one_letter_code
_entity_poly.pdbx_strand_id
1 'polypeptide(L)'
;MIPIECVKIIQSSIPRMIDARNNTILTLDCSYSYDSGDVKLVIRWFHNDSPEPIYQWIPESNIRYVGQLIRPYFDMNFTINDDQYSKYRALRLNIISLRQEQSMIVVPLSLSGNYSCVISSIANQDSRQSQMIIYVPPSLFQFHFVESSADQFALECLVQDVYPEPRMIFIQQKNYSELSSPSSINVTTINNCQNEIVNHRHHHCLYSAWFRRPIDTILMAGTIYECRIQLYGTLYVRKKRIKIIFPTKKKRETDVGGYIMVN
;
A
#
# COMPACT_ATOMS: atom_id res chain seq x y z
N MET A 1 -23.93 44.00 10.99
CA MET A 1 -23.75 43.10 9.84
C MET A 1 -23.15 41.82 10.39
N ILE A 2 -23.95 40.76 10.52
CA ILE A 2 -23.47 39.47 11.06
C ILE A 2 -22.61 38.84 9.96
N PRO A 3 -21.38 38.37 10.23
CA PRO A 3 -20.60 37.68 9.22
C PRO A 3 -21.34 36.38 8.88
N ILE A 4 -21.70 36.21 7.61
CA ILE A 4 -22.18 34.92 7.10
C ILE A 4 -20.96 34.01 7.13
N GLU A 5 -20.95 33.02 8.02
CA GLU A 5 -19.88 32.03 8.07
C GLU A 5 -20.21 30.99 7.01
N CYS A 6 -19.74 31.25 5.78
CA CYS A 6 -19.90 30.36 4.66
C CYS A 6 -19.37 28.94 4.97
N VAL A 7 -19.89 27.95 4.24
CA VAL A 7 -19.48 26.54 4.38
C VAL A 7 -17.97 26.37 4.46
N LYS A 8 -17.51 25.64 5.48
CA LYS A 8 -16.09 25.45 5.76
C LYS A 8 -15.80 24.05 6.27
N ILE A 9 -14.80 23.39 5.68
CA ILE A 9 -14.35 22.08 6.11
C ILE A 9 -13.56 22.22 7.41
N ILE A 10 -14.05 21.56 8.45
CA ILE A 10 -13.45 21.51 9.78
C ILE A 10 -12.33 20.46 9.79
N GLN A 11 -12.63 19.24 9.33
CA GLN A 11 -11.68 18.13 9.36
C GLN A 11 -11.90 17.17 8.21
N SER A 12 -10.80 16.75 7.57
CA SER A 12 -10.77 15.64 6.62
C SER A 12 -10.05 14.45 7.27
N SER A 13 -10.68 13.28 7.25
CA SER A 13 -10.17 12.02 7.79
C SER A 13 -10.13 10.97 6.70
N ILE A 14 -8.96 10.86 6.08
CA ILE A 14 -8.64 9.87 5.03
C ILE A 14 -7.46 9.05 5.54
N PRO A 15 -7.59 7.72 5.71
CA PRO A 15 -6.48 6.88 6.12
C PRO A 15 -5.32 6.97 5.14
N ARG A 16 -4.12 7.25 5.66
CA ARG A 16 -2.93 7.42 4.80
C ARG A 16 -2.45 6.11 4.20
N MET A 17 -2.46 5.03 4.99
CA MET A 17 -1.97 3.70 4.57
C MET A 17 -2.92 2.62 5.05
N ILE A 18 -3.25 1.70 4.16
CA ILE A 18 -4.17 0.57 4.42
C ILE A 18 -3.46 -0.74 4.10
N ASP A 19 -3.35 -1.63 5.10
CA ASP A 19 -2.90 -3.01 4.89
C ASP A 19 -4.05 -3.83 4.31
N ALA A 20 -3.96 -4.17 3.03
CA ALA A 20 -4.98 -4.93 2.32
C ALA A 20 -5.30 -6.31 2.94
N ARG A 21 -4.42 -6.87 3.78
CA ARG A 21 -4.63 -8.18 4.41
C ARG A 21 -5.40 -8.11 5.72
N ASN A 22 -5.30 -6.98 6.41
CA ASN A 22 -5.83 -6.80 7.76
C ASN A 22 -7.03 -5.86 7.82
N ASN A 23 -7.13 -4.90 6.89
CA ASN A 23 -8.16 -3.88 6.89
C ASN A 23 -9.24 -4.19 5.85
N THR A 24 -10.43 -4.56 6.32
CA THR A 24 -11.58 -4.90 5.48
C THR A 24 -12.51 -3.72 5.23
N ILE A 25 -12.58 -2.79 6.18
CA ILE A 25 -13.50 -1.65 6.18
C ILE A 25 -12.68 -0.36 6.22
N LEU A 26 -12.99 0.52 5.29
CA LEU A 26 -12.38 1.84 5.13
C LEU A 26 -13.46 2.90 5.29
N THR A 27 -13.18 3.94 6.08
CA THR A 27 -14.05 5.10 6.22
C THR A 27 -13.30 6.38 5.85
N LEU A 28 -13.87 7.15 4.91
CA LEU A 28 -13.40 8.45 4.47
C LEU A 28 -14.41 9.49 4.97
N ASP A 29 -14.02 10.40 5.85
CA ASP A 29 -14.92 11.46 6.37
C ASP A 29 -14.37 12.85 6.05
N CYS A 30 -15.29 13.79 5.83
CA CYS A 30 -14.99 15.19 5.62
C CYS A 30 -16.09 16.01 6.31
N SER A 31 -15.80 16.43 7.53
CA SER A 31 -16.71 17.22 8.37
C SER A 31 -16.61 18.71 8.03
N TYR A 32 -17.74 19.40 8.10
CA TYR A 32 -17.85 20.83 7.79
C TYR A 32 -18.87 21.50 8.69
N SER A 33 -18.69 22.81 8.88
CA SER A 33 -19.70 23.71 9.40
C SER A 33 -20.50 24.31 8.25
N TYR A 34 -21.79 24.50 8.45
CA TYR A 34 -22.70 25.16 7.53
C TYR A 34 -23.68 26.03 8.33
N ASP A 35 -24.19 27.10 7.72
CA ASP A 35 -25.19 27.98 8.32
C ASP A 35 -26.45 28.14 7.45
N SER A 36 -27.40 28.97 7.89
CA SER A 36 -28.64 29.22 7.15
C SER A 36 -28.46 29.89 5.79
N GLY A 37 -27.30 30.50 5.53
CA GLY A 37 -26.92 31.09 4.25
C GLY A 37 -26.38 30.06 3.24
N ASP A 38 -25.96 28.88 3.70
CA ASP A 38 -25.48 27.79 2.86
C ASP A 38 -26.64 27.01 2.22
N VAL A 39 -27.25 27.61 1.21
CA VAL A 39 -28.34 27.00 0.45
C VAL A 39 -27.82 26.09 -0.67
N LYS A 40 -28.55 25.00 -0.93
CA LYS A 40 -28.25 23.97 -1.95
C LYS A 40 -26.88 23.34 -1.75
N LEU A 41 -26.70 22.75 -0.58
CA LEU A 41 -25.47 22.03 -0.27
C LEU A 41 -25.27 20.84 -1.22
N VAL A 42 -24.03 20.69 -1.67
CA VAL A 42 -23.60 19.54 -2.46
C VAL A 42 -22.26 19.06 -1.93
N ILE A 43 -22.22 17.80 -1.54
CA ILE A 43 -21.04 17.12 -1.05
C ILE A 43 -20.52 16.26 -2.19
N ARG A 44 -19.25 16.43 -2.57
CA ARG A 44 -18.60 15.65 -3.62
C ARG A 44 -17.30 15.06 -3.11
N TRP A 45 -17.03 13.82 -3.51
CA TRP A 45 -15.72 13.21 -3.38
C TRP A 45 -15.17 12.90 -4.76
N PHE A 46 -13.92 13.27 -4.98
CA PHE A 46 -13.16 13.01 -6.20
C PHE A 46 -12.00 12.08 -5.90
N HIS A 47 -11.59 11.31 -6.90
CA HIS A 47 -10.41 10.44 -6.85
C HIS A 47 -9.44 10.83 -7.95
N ASN A 48 -8.18 11.06 -7.57
CA ASN A 48 -7.13 11.61 -8.40
C ASN A 48 -7.63 12.85 -9.17
N ASP A 49 -7.28 12.95 -10.44
CA ASP A 49 -7.66 14.07 -11.32
C ASP A 49 -8.94 13.77 -12.11
N SER A 50 -9.80 12.85 -11.61
CA SER A 50 -11.07 12.52 -12.25
C SER A 50 -11.97 13.76 -12.34
N PRO A 51 -12.49 14.11 -13.54
CA PRO A 51 -13.39 15.25 -13.69
C PRO A 51 -14.77 14.98 -13.06
N GLU A 52 -15.17 13.71 -12.98
CA GLU A 52 -16.42 13.28 -12.36
C GLU A 52 -16.18 12.85 -10.91
N PRO A 53 -17.09 13.18 -9.97
CA PRO A 53 -16.98 12.73 -8.61
C PRO A 53 -17.21 11.22 -8.51
N ILE A 54 -16.45 10.54 -7.65
CA ILE A 54 -16.71 9.13 -7.30
C ILE A 54 -17.89 8.98 -6.34
N TYR A 55 -18.31 10.07 -5.71
CA TYR A 55 -19.51 10.14 -4.88
C TYR A 55 -20.05 11.57 -4.86
N GLN A 56 -21.38 11.72 -4.92
CA GLN A 56 -22.05 12.99 -4.69
C GLN A 56 -23.29 12.80 -3.83
N TRP A 57 -23.54 13.73 -2.91
CA TRP A 57 -24.76 13.81 -2.14
C TRP A 57 -25.34 15.23 -2.12
N ILE A 58 -26.66 15.32 -2.31
CA ILE A 58 -27.46 16.55 -2.24
C ILE A 58 -28.45 16.38 -1.09
N PRO A 59 -28.21 16.99 0.09
CA PRO A 59 -29.01 16.76 1.28
C PRO A 59 -30.49 17.14 1.14
N GLU A 60 -30.79 18.28 0.54
CA GLU A 60 -32.15 18.83 0.42
C GLU A 60 -33.09 17.89 -0.34
N SER A 61 -32.56 17.24 -1.38
CA SER A 61 -33.29 16.28 -2.20
C SER A 61 -33.08 14.84 -1.75
N ASN A 62 -32.17 14.61 -0.79
CA ASN A 62 -31.69 13.31 -0.36
C ASN A 62 -31.22 12.40 -1.53
N ILE A 63 -30.59 12.98 -2.54
CA ILE A 63 -30.11 12.27 -3.73
C ILE A 63 -28.64 11.91 -3.55
N ARG A 64 -28.29 10.63 -3.74
CA ARG A 64 -26.92 10.12 -3.70
C ARG A 64 -26.54 9.51 -5.04
N TYR A 65 -25.37 9.87 -5.53
CA TYR A 65 -24.70 9.27 -6.67
C TYR A 65 -23.44 8.55 -6.20
N VAL A 66 -23.21 7.34 -6.72
CA VAL A 66 -22.04 6.52 -6.42
C VAL A 66 -21.40 6.11 -7.74
N GLY A 67 -20.17 6.58 -7.97
CA GLY A 67 -19.40 6.30 -9.17
C GLY A 67 -18.91 4.85 -9.23
N GLN A 68 -18.65 4.38 -10.45
CA GLN A 68 -18.33 2.98 -10.72
C GLN A 68 -17.08 2.47 -9.96
N LEU A 69 -16.09 3.34 -9.72
CA LEU A 69 -14.85 2.99 -9.01
C LEU A 69 -15.11 2.40 -7.62
N ILE A 70 -16.01 3.03 -6.84
CA ILE A 70 -16.25 2.65 -5.44
C ILE A 70 -17.52 1.82 -5.25
N ARG A 71 -18.42 1.80 -6.26
CA ARG A 71 -19.72 1.13 -6.21
C ARG A 71 -19.68 -0.32 -5.72
N PRO A 72 -18.70 -1.18 -6.10
CA PRO A 72 -18.64 -2.56 -5.62
C PRO A 72 -18.37 -2.70 -4.11
N TYR A 73 -17.83 -1.66 -3.49
CA TYR A 73 -17.38 -1.67 -2.09
C TYR A 73 -18.26 -0.80 -1.19
N PHE A 74 -19.09 0.07 -1.78
CA PHE A 74 -19.79 1.13 -1.06
C PHE A 74 -20.94 0.62 -0.19
N ASP A 75 -20.92 0.97 1.10
CA ASP A 75 -22.02 0.72 2.04
C ASP A 75 -23.10 1.82 1.89
N MET A 76 -24.14 1.53 1.10
CA MET A 76 -25.28 2.45 0.87
C MET A 76 -26.06 2.81 2.14
N ASN A 77 -25.97 2.01 3.20
CA ASN A 77 -26.75 2.19 4.42
C ASN A 77 -25.98 2.91 5.53
N PHE A 78 -24.69 3.17 5.32
CA PHE A 78 -23.86 3.86 6.30
C PHE A 78 -24.29 5.32 6.50
N THR A 79 -24.42 5.73 7.76
CA THR A 79 -24.55 7.11 8.21
C THR A 79 -23.47 7.40 9.25
N ILE A 80 -22.91 8.61 9.23
CA ILE A 80 -21.90 9.03 10.22
C ILE A 80 -22.52 9.68 11.47
N ASN A 81 -23.73 10.22 11.32
CA ASN A 81 -24.54 10.84 12.37
C ASN A 81 -26.00 10.95 11.89
N ASP A 82 -26.86 11.58 12.70
CA ASP A 82 -28.28 11.76 12.40
C ASP A 82 -28.64 13.15 11.81
N ASP A 83 -27.64 14.01 11.60
CA ASP A 83 -27.87 15.38 11.12
C ASP A 83 -28.25 15.38 9.63
N GLN A 84 -29.35 16.07 9.30
CA GLN A 84 -29.97 16.02 7.98
C GLN A 84 -29.03 16.43 6.85
N TYR A 85 -28.12 17.38 7.12
CA TYR A 85 -27.22 17.95 6.14
C TYR A 85 -25.80 17.37 6.20
N SER A 86 -25.51 16.44 7.10
CA SER A 86 -24.15 15.88 7.23
C SER A 86 -24.09 14.34 7.38
N LYS A 87 -25.23 13.65 7.54
CA LYS A 87 -25.29 12.19 7.77
C LYS A 87 -24.63 11.31 6.70
N TYR A 88 -24.64 11.74 5.44
CA TYR A 88 -24.06 10.98 4.32
C TYR A 88 -22.78 11.63 3.77
N ARG A 89 -22.12 12.52 4.53
CA ARG A 89 -20.87 13.15 4.06
C ARG A 89 -19.69 12.18 3.95
N ALA A 90 -19.74 11.07 4.69
CA ALA A 90 -18.67 10.10 4.80
C ALA A 90 -18.92 8.88 3.90
N LEU A 91 -17.85 8.32 3.35
CA LEU A 91 -17.87 7.09 2.56
C LEU A 91 -17.42 5.93 3.42
N ARG A 92 -18.16 4.82 3.40
CA ARG A 92 -17.72 3.56 3.98
C ARG A 92 -17.58 2.52 2.88
N LEU A 93 -16.38 1.97 2.74
CA LEU A 93 -16.00 1.01 1.71
C LEU A 93 -15.61 -0.31 2.37
N ASN A 94 -16.23 -1.40 1.95
CA ASN A 94 -15.85 -2.77 2.30
C ASN A 94 -14.99 -3.35 1.19
N ILE A 95 -13.67 -3.29 1.35
CA ILE A 95 -12.68 -3.52 0.29
C ILE A 95 -12.22 -4.98 0.16
N ILE A 96 -12.74 -5.90 0.97
CA ILE A 96 -12.49 -7.35 0.86
C ILE A 96 -13.80 -8.10 0.52
N SER A 97 -14.78 -7.40 -0.07
CA SER A 97 -16.13 -7.92 -0.31
C SER A 97 -16.24 -9.04 -1.36
N LEU A 98 -15.19 -9.36 -2.12
CA LEU A 98 -15.20 -10.43 -3.12
C LEU A 98 -14.48 -11.70 -2.63
N ARG A 99 -14.93 -12.25 -1.50
CA ARG A 99 -14.73 -13.68 -1.20
C ARG A 99 -15.86 -14.47 -1.84
N GLN A 100 -15.81 -14.73 -3.15
CA GLN A 100 -16.66 -15.77 -3.73
C GLN A 100 -15.83 -16.80 -4.49
N GLU A 101 -15.93 -18.02 -3.95
CA GLU A 101 -15.72 -19.35 -4.53
C GLU A 101 -14.34 -19.78 -5.05
N GLN A 102 -13.40 -18.88 -5.36
CA GLN A 102 -12.15 -19.28 -6.02
C GLN A 102 -10.90 -18.62 -5.43
N SER A 103 -10.62 -18.86 -4.14
CA SER A 103 -9.29 -18.76 -3.46
C SER A 103 -8.33 -17.60 -3.78
N MET A 104 -8.79 -16.53 -4.44
CA MET A 104 -7.97 -15.45 -4.96
C MET A 104 -8.49 -14.14 -4.38
N ILE A 105 -7.67 -13.52 -3.54
CA ILE A 105 -7.96 -12.22 -2.95
C ILE A 105 -7.72 -11.16 -4.03
N VAL A 106 -8.80 -10.56 -4.56
CA VAL A 106 -8.70 -9.38 -5.42
C VAL A 106 -8.62 -8.16 -4.52
N VAL A 107 -7.44 -7.53 -4.46
CA VAL A 107 -7.25 -6.29 -3.71
C VAL A 107 -7.56 -5.11 -4.64
N PRO A 108 -8.45 -4.17 -4.25
CA PRO A 108 -8.81 -3.03 -5.08
C PRO A 108 -7.74 -1.93 -5.02
N LEU A 109 -6.55 -2.26 -5.53
CA LEU A 109 -5.37 -1.39 -5.54
C LEU A 109 -5.62 -0.06 -6.24
N SER A 110 -6.57 -0.02 -7.18
CA SER A 110 -7.04 1.18 -7.88
C SER A 110 -7.71 2.22 -6.98
N LEU A 111 -8.08 1.86 -5.74
CA LEU A 111 -8.53 2.82 -4.73
C LEU A 111 -7.35 3.57 -4.08
N SER A 112 -6.10 3.24 -4.38
CA SER A 112 -4.98 4.10 -3.99
C SER A 112 -5.01 5.39 -4.81
N GLY A 113 -4.68 6.51 -4.19
CA GLY A 113 -4.65 7.80 -4.88
C GLY A 113 -4.97 8.99 -3.97
N ASN A 114 -5.13 10.14 -4.62
CA ASN A 114 -5.57 11.37 -3.98
C ASN A 114 -7.09 11.37 -3.86
N TYR A 115 -7.60 11.67 -2.67
CA TYR A 115 -9.03 11.85 -2.43
C TYR A 115 -9.28 13.30 -2.06
N SER A 116 -10.23 13.92 -2.76
CA SER A 116 -10.62 15.30 -2.52
C SER A 116 -12.09 15.36 -2.13
N CYS A 117 -12.37 15.86 -0.94
CA CYS A 117 -13.74 16.24 -0.56
C CYS A 117 -13.96 17.70 -0.90
N VAL A 118 -15.10 17.97 -1.53
CA VAL A 118 -15.52 19.31 -1.95
C VAL A 118 -16.93 19.52 -1.41
N ILE A 119 -17.10 20.54 -0.57
CA ILE A 119 -18.40 20.92 -0.02
C ILE A 119 -18.75 22.27 -0.61
N SER A 120 -19.84 22.34 -1.36
CA SER A 120 -20.28 23.55 -2.05
C SER A 120 -21.71 23.92 -1.68
N SER A 121 -21.96 25.21 -1.46
CA SER A 121 -23.28 25.85 -1.48
C SER A 121 -23.37 26.79 -2.70
N ILE A 122 -24.49 27.50 -2.87
CA ILE A 122 -24.57 28.56 -3.90
C ILE A 122 -23.57 29.69 -3.60
N ALA A 123 -23.33 29.97 -2.32
CA ALA A 123 -22.55 31.12 -1.88
C ALA A 123 -21.04 30.85 -1.89
N ASN A 124 -20.63 29.63 -1.54
CA ASN A 124 -19.21 29.31 -1.37
C ASN A 124 -18.90 27.82 -1.56
N GLN A 125 -17.61 27.51 -1.67
CA GLN A 125 -17.10 26.15 -1.70
C GLN A 125 -15.79 26.05 -0.88
N ASP A 126 -15.63 24.96 -0.14
CA ASP A 126 -14.35 24.59 0.48
C ASP A 126 -13.96 23.17 0.04
N SER A 127 -12.65 22.90 0.01
CA SER A 127 -12.11 21.59 -0.37
C SER A 127 -10.89 21.18 0.46
N ARG A 128 -10.74 19.87 0.67
CA ARG A 128 -9.54 19.27 1.26
C ARG A 128 -9.15 18.04 0.47
N GLN A 129 -7.85 17.85 0.31
CA GLN A 129 -7.27 16.70 -0.38
C GLN A 129 -6.32 15.95 0.55
N SER A 130 -6.33 14.63 0.48
CA SER A 130 -5.31 13.77 1.11
C SER A 130 -5.07 12.51 0.28
N GLN A 131 -3.85 12.00 0.35
CA GLN A 131 -3.48 10.77 -0.34
C GLN A 131 -3.72 9.57 0.55
N MET A 132 -4.28 8.51 -0.04
CA MET A 132 -4.40 7.18 0.55
C MET A 132 -3.62 6.18 -0.30
N ILE A 133 -2.88 5.29 0.36
CA ILE A 133 -2.23 4.16 -0.30
C ILE A 133 -2.69 2.84 0.31
N ILE A 134 -3.16 1.93 -0.53
CA ILE A 134 -3.40 0.54 -0.16
C ILE A 134 -2.13 -0.22 -0.48
N TYR A 135 -1.60 -0.96 0.49
CA TYR A 135 -0.38 -1.76 0.31
C TYR A 135 -0.64 -3.22 0.65
N VAL A 136 0.16 -4.09 0.03
CA VAL A 136 0.14 -5.53 0.23
C VAL A 136 1.52 -5.94 0.74
N PRO A 137 1.64 -6.37 2.01
CA PRO A 137 2.84 -7.01 2.54
C PRO A 137 3.23 -8.24 1.71
N PRO A 138 4.51 -8.68 1.68
CA PRO A 138 4.91 -9.93 1.03
C PRO A 138 4.14 -11.15 1.55
N SER A 139 3.67 -12.00 0.64
CA SER A 139 3.15 -13.34 0.97
C SER A 139 4.31 -14.26 1.37
N LEU A 140 5.42 -14.14 0.64
CA LEU A 140 6.68 -14.80 0.91
C LEU A 140 7.80 -13.76 1.07
N PHE A 141 8.64 -13.93 2.09
CA PHE A 141 9.88 -13.17 2.25
C PHE A 141 10.97 -14.13 2.69
N GLN A 142 11.93 -14.42 1.81
CA GLN A 142 13.04 -15.34 2.05
C GLN A 142 14.37 -14.63 1.91
N PHE A 143 15.33 -15.06 2.73
CA PHE A 143 16.71 -14.60 2.67
C PHE A 143 17.59 -15.78 3.06
N HIS A 144 18.39 -16.29 2.12
CA HIS A 144 19.13 -17.54 2.28
C HIS A 144 20.34 -17.59 1.36
N PHE A 145 21.23 -18.57 1.60
CA PHE A 145 22.37 -18.84 0.74
C PHE A 145 21.96 -19.65 -0.48
N VAL A 146 22.51 -19.31 -1.63
CA VAL A 146 22.37 -20.05 -2.88
C VAL A 146 23.74 -20.27 -3.51
N GLU A 147 23.86 -21.33 -4.28
CA GLU A 147 25.03 -21.58 -5.12
C GLU A 147 24.90 -20.77 -6.42
N SER A 148 25.93 -19.98 -6.76
CA SER A 148 25.88 -19.07 -7.91
C SER A 148 26.60 -19.64 -9.15
N SER A 149 27.77 -20.24 -8.95
CA SER A 149 28.60 -20.95 -9.93
C SER A 149 29.77 -21.62 -9.19
N ALA A 150 30.59 -22.43 -9.89
CA ALA A 150 31.68 -23.24 -9.33
C ALA A 150 32.46 -22.55 -8.18
N ASP A 151 32.17 -22.97 -6.94
CA ASP A 151 32.77 -22.53 -5.66
C ASP A 151 32.46 -21.08 -5.20
N GLN A 152 31.39 -20.44 -5.71
CA GLN A 152 30.91 -19.14 -5.24
C GLN A 152 29.50 -19.21 -4.66
N PHE A 153 29.37 -18.70 -3.43
CA PHE A 153 28.08 -18.52 -2.77
C PHE A 153 27.52 -17.13 -3.05
N ALA A 154 26.20 -17.05 -3.15
CA ALA A 154 25.48 -15.80 -3.13
C ALA A 154 24.43 -15.84 -2.02
N LEU A 155 24.07 -14.65 -1.54
CA LEU A 155 22.87 -14.46 -0.75
C LEU A 155 21.75 -14.06 -1.69
N GLU A 156 20.69 -14.86 -1.70
CA GLU A 156 19.46 -14.54 -2.40
C GLU A 156 18.45 -13.96 -1.42
N CYS A 157 17.87 -12.83 -1.80
CA CYS A 157 16.70 -12.29 -1.15
C CYS A 157 15.54 -12.27 -2.13
N LEU A 158 14.40 -12.82 -1.72
CA LEU A 158 13.23 -13.01 -2.56
C LEU A 158 11.96 -12.59 -1.81
N VAL A 159 11.10 -11.86 -2.50
CA VAL A 159 9.77 -11.46 -2.04
C VAL A 159 8.73 -11.72 -3.11
N GLN A 160 7.52 -12.09 -2.69
CA GLN A 160 6.39 -12.35 -3.58
C GLN A 160 5.14 -11.60 -3.15
N ASP A 161 4.29 -11.30 -4.13
CA ASP A 161 2.97 -10.70 -4.00
C ASP A 161 2.94 -9.41 -3.17
N VAL A 162 3.83 -8.47 -3.49
CA VAL A 162 3.91 -7.17 -2.82
C VAL A 162 3.32 -6.05 -3.66
N TYR A 163 2.78 -5.04 -3.00
CA TYR A 163 2.39 -3.78 -3.65
C TYR A 163 2.51 -2.62 -2.66
N PRO A 164 2.97 -1.41 -3.05
CA PRO A 164 3.55 -1.05 -4.36
C PRO A 164 4.87 -1.74 -4.68
N GLU A 165 5.52 -1.34 -5.78
CA GLU A 165 6.84 -1.87 -6.16
C GLU A 165 7.83 -1.78 -4.97
N PRO A 166 8.52 -2.90 -4.64
CA PRO A 166 9.36 -2.94 -3.46
C PRO A 166 10.74 -2.35 -3.75
N ARG A 167 11.26 -1.59 -2.78
CA ARG A 167 12.69 -1.28 -2.70
C ARG A 167 13.38 -2.31 -1.81
N MET A 168 14.33 -3.05 -2.37
CA MET A 168 15.14 -4.01 -1.61
C MET A 168 16.56 -3.48 -1.40
N ILE A 169 17.05 -3.58 -0.17
CA ILE A 169 18.35 -3.07 0.26
C ILE A 169 19.12 -4.22 0.89
N PHE A 170 20.36 -4.41 0.43
CA PHE A 170 21.31 -5.32 1.04
C PHE A 170 22.25 -4.55 1.96
N ILE A 171 22.42 -5.05 3.19
CA ILE A 171 23.30 -4.45 4.19
C ILE A 171 24.24 -5.52 4.70
N GLN A 172 25.53 -5.20 4.75
CA GLN A 172 26.57 -6.03 5.35
C GLN A 172 27.21 -5.28 6.51
N GLN A 173 27.26 -5.91 7.67
CA GLN A 173 27.90 -5.38 8.87
C GLN A 173 29.10 -6.25 9.25
N LYS A 174 30.30 -5.66 9.31
CA LYS A 174 31.56 -6.30 9.73
C LYS A 174 32.19 -5.46 10.84
N ASN A 175 32.48 -6.03 12.02
CA ASN A 175 33.23 -5.36 13.11
C ASN A 175 32.93 -3.85 13.26
N TYR A 176 31.66 -3.50 13.51
CA TYR A 176 31.14 -2.13 13.65
C TYR A 176 31.08 -1.25 12.38
N SER A 177 31.62 -1.70 11.24
CA SER A 177 31.39 -1.05 9.94
C SER A 177 30.10 -1.56 9.29
N GLU A 178 29.31 -0.65 8.73
CA GLU A 178 28.08 -0.95 7.99
C GLU A 178 28.23 -0.48 6.53
N LEU A 179 28.04 -1.41 5.59
CA LEU A 179 27.96 -1.12 4.17
C LEU A 179 26.56 -1.42 3.66
N SER A 180 25.83 -0.37 3.27
CA SER A 180 24.51 -0.48 2.65
C SER A 180 24.60 -0.19 1.16
N SER A 181 24.04 -1.07 0.33
CA SER A 181 23.93 -0.83 -1.11
C SER A 181 22.50 -1.06 -1.59
N PRO A 182 21.92 -0.15 -2.40
CA PRO A 182 20.69 -0.45 -3.11
C PRO A 182 20.96 -1.66 -4.02
N SER A 183 20.05 -2.64 -4.02
CA SER A 183 20.16 -3.80 -4.88
C SER A 183 19.54 -3.52 -6.25
N SER A 184 20.28 -3.81 -7.32
CA SER A 184 19.68 -4.03 -8.64
C SER A 184 18.77 -5.26 -8.51
N ILE A 185 17.47 -5.01 -8.43
CA ILE A 185 16.47 -6.05 -8.26
C ILE A 185 15.93 -6.49 -9.62
N ASN A 186 15.69 -7.79 -9.74
CA ASN A 186 14.88 -8.32 -10.83
C ASN A 186 13.43 -8.32 -10.35
N VAL A 187 12.60 -7.51 -11.02
CA VAL A 187 11.18 -7.36 -10.70
C VAL A 187 10.36 -8.08 -11.76
N THR A 188 9.46 -8.94 -11.32
CA THR A 188 8.46 -9.60 -12.16
C THR A 188 7.07 -9.21 -11.69
N THR A 189 6.19 -8.90 -12.64
CA THR A 189 4.76 -8.68 -12.38
C THR A 189 4.00 -9.97 -12.65
N ILE A 190 2.93 -10.25 -11.91
CA ILE A 190 2.07 -11.39 -12.22
C ILE A 190 1.33 -11.12 -13.55
N ASN A 191 1.50 -12.02 -14.53
CA ASN A 191 1.18 -11.84 -15.95
C ASN A 191 -0.30 -11.53 -16.30
N ASN A 192 -1.24 -11.55 -15.35
CA ASN A 192 -2.66 -11.27 -15.61
C ASN A 192 -3.06 -9.79 -15.44
N CYS A 193 -2.10 -8.92 -15.17
CA CYS A 193 -2.32 -7.50 -14.96
C CYS A 193 -2.36 -6.65 -16.25
N GLN A 194 -2.05 -7.25 -17.40
CA GLN A 194 -1.79 -6.53 -18.65
C GLN A 194 -3.03 -6.22 -19.50
N ASN A 195 -4.22 -6.66 -19.06
CA ASN A 195 -5.44 -6.54 -19.88
C ASN A 195 -6.28 -5.27 -19.63
N GLU A 196 -5.86 -4.35 -18.75
CA GLU A 196 -6.45 -3.02 -18.69
C GLU A 196 -5.68 -2.07 -19.61
N ILE A 197 -6.05 -2.09 -20.89
CA ILE A 197 -5.64 -1.07 -21.89
C ILE A 197 -6.33 0.25 -21.50
N VAL A 198 -5.77 0.99 -20.56
CA VAL A 198 -6.01 2.43 -20.43
C VAL A 198 -4.72 3.12 -20.01
N ASN A 199 -4.28 4.01 -20.90
CA ASN A 199 -3.15 4.93 -20.95
C ASN A 199 -2.65 5.66 -19.66
N HIS A 200 -2.52 5.00 -18.50
CA HIS A 200 -1.92 5.59 -17.30
C HIS A 200 -0.82 4.70 -16.69
N ARG A 201 0.34 5.31 -16.44
CA ARG A 201 1.61 4.69 -16.01
C ARG A 201 1.62 4.17 -14.56
N HIS A 202 0.53 3.59 -14.07
CA HIS A 202 0.45 3.04 -12.72
C HIS A 202 -0.25 1.68 -12.78
N HIS A 203 0.54 0.63 -12.99
CA HIS A 203 0.05 -0.75 -12.94
C HIS A 203 -0.27 -1.10 -11.48
N HIS A 204 -1.56 -1.26 -11.17
CA HIS A 204 -2.08 -1.70 -9.87
C HIS A 204 -1.87 -3.21 -9.68
N CYS A 205 -0.60 -3.63 -9.59
CA CYS A 205 -0.21 -5.03 -9.74
C CYS A 205 0.66 -5.55 -8.62
N LEU A 206 0.48 -6.82 -8.27
CA LEU A 206 1.36 -7.48 -7.33
C LEU A 206 2.71 -7.76 -8.01
N TYR A 207 3.78 -7.41 -7.29
CA TYR A 207 5.17 -7.59 -7.71
C TYR A 207 5.79 -8.77 -6.98
N SER A 208 6.63 -9.51 -7.69
CA SER A 208 7.65 -10.36 -7.10
C SER A 208 9.01 -9.78 -7.42
N ALA A 209 9.91 -9.76 -6.45
CA ALA A 209 11.23 -9.18 -6.63
C ALA A 209 12.29 -10.02 -5.95
N TRP A 210 13.46 -10.10 -6.57
CA TRP A 210 14.59 -10.79 -6.00
C TRP A 210 15.91 -10.14 -6.39
N PHE A 211 16.93 -10.36 -5.57
CA PHE A 211 18.31 -10.07 -5.92
C PHE A 211 19.22 -11.18 -5.42
N ARG A 212 20.35 -11.36 -6.11
CA ARG A 212 21.47 -12.20 -5.64
C ARG A 212 22.69 -11.32 -5.41
N ARG A 213 23.30 -11.44 -4.23
CA ARG A 213 24.58 -10.80 -3.91
C ARG A 213 25.65 -11.87 -3.75
N PRO A 214 26.62 -11.96 -4.67
CA PRO A 214 27.82 -12.76 -4.46
C PRO A 214 28.50 -12.35 -3.15
N ILE A 215 29.01 -13.33 -2.42
CA ILE A 215 29.72 -13.12 -1.16
C ILE A 215 31.05 -13.87 -1.17
N ASP A 216 32.00 -13.39 -0.38
CA ASP A 216 33.32 -14.00 -0.24
C ASP A 216 33.19 -15.46 0.23
N THR A 217 34.01 -16.36 -0.31
CA THR A 217 34.06 -17.78 0.09
C THR A 217 34.53 -17.96 1.52
N ILE A 218 35.24 -16.97 2.08
CA ILE A 218 35.71 -16.95 3.46
C ILE A 218 34.81 -16.02 4.27
N LEU A 219 33.93 -16.62 5.07
CA LEU A 219 33.00 -15.87 5.91
C LEU A 219 33.64 -15.55 7.26
N MET A 220 33.67 -14.27 7.63
CA MET A 220 34.18 -13.85 8.93
C MET A 220 33.10 -14.03 9.99
N ALA A 221 33.44 -14.74 11.09
CA ALA A 221 32.55 -14.85 12.24
C ALA A 221 32.17 -13.47 12.78
N GLY A 222 30.92 -13.31 13.17
CA GLY A 222 30.34 -12.03 13.59
C GLY A 222 29.79 -11.18 12.44
N THR A 223 30.05 -11.51 11.17
CA THR A 223 29.46 -10.78 10.02
C THR A 223 27.94 -10.96 10.02
N ILE A 224 27.20 -9.87 9.84
CA ILE A 224 25.73 -9.89 9.70
C ILE A 224 25.38 -9.41 8.30
N TYR A 225 24.58 -10.21 7.61
CA TYR A 225 23.93 -9.83 6.37
C TYR A 225 22.46 -9.55 6.64
N GLU A 226 21.92 -8.48 6.07
CA GLU A 226 20.52 -8.10 6.18
C GLU A 226 19.95 -7.87 4.78
N CYS A 227 18.80 -8.49 4.50
CA CYS A 227 17.92 -8.05 3.45
C CYS A 227 16.78 -7.24 4.06
N ARG A 228 16.60 -6.01 3.58
CA ARG A 228 15.52 -5.10 3.99
C ARG A 228 14.63 -4.78 2.81
N ILE A 229 13.32 -4.89 3.00
CA ILE A 229 12.29 -4.48 2.06
C ILE A 229 11.56 -3.25 2.58
N GLN A 230 11.32 -2.29 1.69
CA GLN A 230 10.48 -1.12 1.90
C GLN A 230 9.49 -1.02 0.74
N LEU A 231 8.23 -0.64 1.00
CA LEU A 231 7.26 -0.42 -0.07
C LEU A 231 7.15 1.08 -0.36
N TYR A 232 7.31 1.45 -1.63
CA TYR A 232 7.35 2.86 -2.04
C TYR A 232 6.06 3.60 -1.65
N GLY A 233 6.18 4.85 -1.18
CA GLY A 233 5.04 5.65 -0.75
C GLY A 233 4.40 5.22 0.58
N THR A 234 4.98 4.24 1.28
CA THR A 234 4.48 3.74 2.58
C THR A 234 5.56 3.85 3.66
N LEU A 235 5.16 3.64 4.93
CA LEU A 235 6.08 3.42 6.05
C LEU A 235 6.39 1.94 6.29
N TYR A 236 5.98 1.06 5.38
CA TYR A 236 6.17 -0.37 5.53
C TYR A 236 7.65 -0.75 5.40
N VAL A 237 8.18 -1.43 6.41
CA VAL A 237 9.55 -1.98 6.41
C VAL A 237 9.56 -3.37 7.04
N ARG A 238 10.19 -4.34 6.37
CA ARG A 238 10.57 -5.63 6.99
C ARG A 238 12.02 -5.97 6.67
N LYS A 239 12.63 -6.79 7.51
CA LYS A 239 14.01 -7.25 7.34
C LYS A 239 14.20 -8.70 7.78
N LYS A 240 15.12 -9.39 7.12
CA LYS A 240 15.65 -10.71 7.52
C LYS A 240 17.16 -10.61 7.63
N ARG A 241 17.74 -11.33 8.59
CA ARG A 241 19.17 -11.29 8.90
C ARG A 241 19.75 -12.69 8.93
N ILE A 242 20.99 -12.82 8.51
CA ILE A 242 21.83 -14.01 8.67
C ILE A 242 23.11 -13.57 9.35
N LYS A 243 23.46 -14.20 10.47
CA LYS A 243 24.72 -13.96 11.19
C LYS A 243 25.66 -15.13 10.99
N ILE A 244 26.90 -14.85 10.63
CA ILE A 244 27.96 -15.87 10.55
C ILE A 244 28.47 -16.14 11.96
N ILE A 245 28.31 -17.38 12.44
CA ILE A 245 28.71 -17.77 13.80
C ILE A 245 30.09 -18.44 13.79
N PHE A 246 30.41 -19.18 12.73
CA PHE A 246 31.70 -19.84 12.55
C PHE A 246 32.35 -19.43 11.24
N PRO A 247 33.68 -19.23 11.18
CA PRO A 247 34.35 -18.98 9.93
C PRO A 247 34.38 -20.26 9.10
N THR A 248 33.48 -20.36 8.13
CA THR A 248 33.47 -21.48 7.19
C THR A 248 34.45 -21.20 6.06
N LYS A 249 35.55 -21.97 6.04
CA LYS A 249 36.23 -22.34 4.78
C LYS A 249 35.73 -23.73 4.44
N LYS A 250 34.88 -23.91 3.43
CA LYS A 250 34.56 -25.25 2.97
C LYS A 250 35.54 -25.66 1.86
N LYS A 251 36.32 -26.70 2.13
CA LYS A 251 36.98 -27.51 1.09
C LYS A 251 35.91 -28.38 0.43
N ARG A 252 36.05 -28.66 -0.88
CA ARG A 252 35.27 -29.73 -1.52
C ARG A 252 35.54 -31.02 -0.77
N GLU A 253 34.48 -31.62 -0.24
CA GLU A 253 34.50 -33.00 0.20
C GLU A 253 33.32 -33.69 -0.49
N THR A 254 33.67 -34.46 -1.51
CA THR A 254 32.97 -35.69 -1.83
C THR A 254 32.80 -36.49 -0.53
N ASP A 255 31.60 -37.03 -0.35
CA ASP A 255 31.14 -37.93 0.71
C ASP A 255 30.62 -37.37 2.05
N VAL A 256 29.34 -37.71 2.26
CA VAL A 256 28.58 -38.00 3.49
C VAL A 256 28.57 -36.98 4.64
N GLY A 257 27.41 -36.32 4.79
CA GLY A 257 26.80 -36.05 6.10
C GLY A 257 27.38 -34.91 6.95
N GLY A 258 26.66 -33.79 7.02
CA GLY A 258 26.98 -32.73 7.99
C GLY A 258 25.89 -31.65 8.05
N TYR A 259 25.09 -31.70 9.10
CA TYR A 259 23.97 -30.81 9.41
C TYR A 259 24.37 -29.33 9.47
N ILE A 260 23.58 -28.47 8.83
CA ILE A 260 23.54 -27.03 9.13
C ILE A 260 22.36 -26.83 10.09
N MET A 261 22.66 -26.60 11.36
CA MET A 261 21.66 -26.21 12.37
C MET A 261 21.34 -24.72 12.18
N VAL A 262 20.09 -24.44 11.79
CA VAL A 262 19.51 -23.10 11.72
C VAL A 262 18.61 -22.95 12.95
N ASN A 263 18.95 -22.03 13.85
CA ASN A 263 18.02 -21.44 14.80
C ASN A 263 17.65 -20.04 14.32
#